data_AF-A0A7X8X7S1-F1
#
_entry.id   AF-A0A7X8X7S1-F1
#
_cell.length_a   1.000
_cell.length_b   1.000
_cell.length_c   1.000
_cell.angle_alpha   90.00
_cell.angle_beta   90.00
_cell.angle_gamma   90.00
#
_symmetry.space_group_name_H-M   'P 1'
#
loop_
_entity.id
_entity.type
_entity.pdbx_description
1 polymer ?
#
loop_
_entity_poly.entity_id
_entity_poly.type
_entity_poly.pdbx_seq_one_letter_code
_entity_poly.pdbx_strand_id
1 'polypeptide(L)'
;MNKRKVDELIPKAVQVLSDVGIAKDNEMEKAYRGQISSFGASISTGSLLAAISYFSKQQGNDRGDKEKVDRTLLIRALEKLLDVDADTGLFKYVSMKKGVSEKRKVKEDIKNASIALKLAMNLYSLSEGEKSEGKKDEQ
;
A
#
# COMPACT_ATOMS: atom_id res chain seq x y z
N MET A 1 13.15 -8.65 -9.04
CA MET A 1 12.97 -8.70 -7.58
C MET A 1 14.34 -8.95 -7.04
N ASN A 2 14.86 -7.98 -6.30
CA ASN A 2 16.16 -8.06 -5.69
C ASN A 2 15.98 -8.46 -4.23
N LYS A 3 16.28 -9.72 -3.89
CA LYS A 3 16.07 -10.29 -2.55
C LYS A 3 16.75 -9.47 -1.47
N ARG A 4 18.01 -9.08 -1.70
CA ARG A 4 18.80 -8.26 -0.76
C ARG A 4 18.13 -6.92 -0.49
N LYS A 5 17.69 -6.21 -1.53
CA LYS A 5 16.96 -4.93 -1.35
C LYS A 5 15.66 -5.12 -0.58
N VAL A 6 14.93 -6.22 -0.82
CA VAL A 6 13.70 -6.51 -0.08
C VAL A 6 14.02 -6.69 1.41
N ASP A 7 15.02 -7.50 1.75
CA ASP A 7 15.43 -7.75 3.13
C ASP A 7 15.86 -6.47 3.86
N GLU A 8 16.62 -5.60 3.17
CA GLU A 8 17.04 -4.29 3.68
C GLU A 8 15.85 -3.35 3.96
N LEU A 9 14.75 -3.48 3.21
CA LEU A 9 13.56 -2.64 3.37
C LEU A 9 12.59 -3.14 4.46
N ILE A 10 12.62 -4.41 4.86
CA ILE A 10 11.66 -4.98 5.81
C ILE A 10 11.63 -4.21 7.14
N PRO A 11 12.75 -3.90 7.82
CA PRO A 11 12.72 -3.18 9.10
C PRO A 11 12.07 -1.79 8.98
N LYS A 12 12.39 -1.04 7.91
CA LYS A 12 11.78 0.27 7.63
C LYS A 12 10.30 0.11 7.29
N ALA A 13 9.92 -0.94 6.56
CA ALA A 13 8.53 -1.21 6.20
C ALA A 13 7.65 -1.45 7.43
N VAL A 14 8.13 -2.15 8.47
CA VAL A 14 7.41 -2.33 9.74
C VAL A 14 7.10 -0.97 10.38
N GLN A 15 8.11 -0.09 10.50
CA GLN A 15 7.92 1.25 11.06
C GLN A 15 6.92 2.07 10.23
N VAL A 16 7.07 2.05 8.92
CA VAL A 16 6.20 2.79 7.99
C VAL A 16 4.75 2.35 8.10
N LEU A 17 4.46 1.05 8.24
CA LEU A 17 3.09 0.53 8.40
C LEU A 17 2.39 1.16 9.61
N SER A 18 3.12 1.33 10.71
CA SER A 18 2.60 2.02 11.89
C SER A 18 2.48 3.52 11.69
N ASP A 19 3.49 4.15 11.10
CA ASP A 19 3.50 5.60 10.88
C ASP A 19 2.36 6.10 9.99
N VAL A 20 1.96 5.31 8.99
CA VAL A 20 0.86 5.68 8.10
C VAL A 20 -0.52 5.24 8.61
N GLY A 21 -0.58 4.57 9.76
CA GLY A 21 -1.83 4.12 10.38
C GLY A 21 -2.43 2.84 9.76
N ILE A 22 -1.64 2.05 9.02
CA ILE A 22 -2.08 0.73 8.54
C ILE A 22 -2.10 -0.27 9.71
N ALA A 23 -1.09 -0.20 10.57
CA ALA A 23 -0.97 -1.09 11.71
C ALA A 23 -0.87 -0.32 13.02
N LYS A 24 -1.59 -0.77 14.05
CA LYS A 24 -1.60 -0.15 15.38
C LYS A 24 -1.60 -1.24 16.44
N ASP A 25 -0.81 -1.06 17.50
CA ASP A 25 -0.77 -1.98 18.65
C ASP A 25 -0.54 -3.47 18.25
N ASN A 26 0.33 -3.71 17.27
CA ASN A 26 0.58 -5.04 16.64
C ASN A 26 -0.61 -5.67 15.89
N GLU A 27 -1.66 -4.91 15.62
CA GLU A 27 -2.81 -5.32 14.84
C GLU A 27 -2.94 -4.54 13.52
N MET A 28 -3.57 -5.17 12.54
CA MET A 28 -3.86 -4.58 11.23
C MET A 28 -5.12 -5.21 10.63
N GLU A 29 -5.94 -4.42 9.96
CA GLU A 29 -7.09 -4.94 9.21
C GLU A 29 -6.65 -5.88 8.08
N LYS A 30 -7.24 -7.07 8.03
CA LYS A 30 -6.94 -8.11 7.03
C LYS A 30 -7.04 -7.63 5.58
N ALA A 31 -7.93 -6.68 5.30
CA ALA A 31 -8.15 -6.15 3.96
C ALA A 31 -6.88 -5.50 3.35
N TYR A 32 -5.97 -4.93 4.17
CA TYR A 32 -4.71 -4.38 3.65
C TYR A 32 -3.81 -5.44 2.98
N ARG A 33 -3.81 -6.69 3.46
CA ARG A 33 -3.07 -7.80 2.79
C ARG A 33 -3.63 -8.11 1.41
N GLY A 34 -4.96 -8.05 1.27
CA GLY A 34 -5.65 -8.20 0.00
C GLY A 34 -5.28 -7.06 -0.96
N GLN A 35 -5.35 -5.82 -0.48
CA GLN A 35 -5.03 -4.63 -1.25
C GLN A 35 -3.57 -4.61 -1.74
N ILE A 36 -2.57 -4.88 -0.89
CA ILE A 36 -1.15 -4.90 -1.33
C ILE A 36 -0.88 -6.03 -2.33
N SER A 37 -1.56 -7.17 -2.19
CA SER A 37 -1.46 -8.28 -3.15
C SER A 37 -2.07 -7.90 -4.51
N SER A 38 -3.23 -7.24 -4.50
CA SER A 38 -3.88 -6.71 -5.70
C SER A 38 -3.03 -5.64 -6.41
N PHE A 39 -2.39 -4.75 -5.64
CA PHE A 39 -1.44 -3.77 -6.17
C PHE A 39 -0.25 -4.43 -6.86
N GLY A 40 0.39 -5.41 -6.20
CA GLY A 40 1.50 -6.18 -6.77
C GLY A 40 1.12 -6.92 -8.06
N ALA A 41 -0.10 -7.46 -8.13
CA ALA A 41 -0.64 -8.06 -9.35
C ALA A 41 -0.82 -7.02 -10.46
N SER A 42 -1.42 -5.87 -10.15
CA SER A 42 -1.69 -4.78 -11.09
C SER A 42 -0.41 -4.20 -11.71
N ILE A 43 0.69 -4.09 -10.95
CA ILE A 43 2.00 -3.68 -11.51
C ILE A 43 2.61 -4.76 -12.41
N SER A 44 2.35 -6.04 -12.09
CA SER A 44 2.92 -7.18 -12.80
C SER A 44 2.23 -7.42 -14.13
N THR A 45 0.90 -7.34 -14.18
CA THR A 45 0.10 -7.59 -15.39
C THR A 45 -0.27 -6.32 -16.15
N GLY A 46 -0.30 -5.17 -15.49
CA GLY A 46 -0.71 -3.89 -16.05
C GLY A 46 0.37 -2.81 -16.03
N SER A 47 -0.09 -1.55 -16.13
CA SER A 47 0.76 -0.36 -16.07
C SER A 47 0.98 0.09 -14.62
N LEU A 48 2.22 0.43 -14.28
CA LEU A 48 2.59 0.98 -12.98
C LEU A 48 1.82 2.27 -12.67
N LEU A 49 1.71 3.19 -13.63
CA LEU A 49 0.99 4.45 -13.43
C LEU A 49 -0.50 4.22 -13.22
N ALA A 50 -1.11 3.30 -13.98
CA ALA A 50 -2.52 2.95 -13.81
C ALA A 50 -2.79 2.33 -12.43
N ALA A 51 -1.91 1.45 -11.97
CA ALA A 51 -1.98 0.87 -10.63
C ALA A 51 -1.89 1.98 -9.56
N ILE A 52 -0.89 2.88 -9.65
CA ILE A 52 -0.76 4.00 -8.71
C ILE A 52 -2.01 4.86 -8.72
N SER A 53 -2.54 5.26 -9.89
CA SER A 53 -3.76 6.07 -9.98
C SER A 53 -4.96 5.40 -9.33
N TYR A 54 -5.15 4.09 -9.56
CA TYR A 54 -6.25 3.36 -8.97
C TYR A 54 -6.15 3.32 -7.44
N PHE A 55 -4.98 3.01 -6.89
CA PHE A 55 -4.77 2.92 -5.45
C PHE A 55 -4.63 4.29 -4.75
N SER A 56 -4.33 5.37 -5.49
CA SER A 56 -4.29 6.74 -4.96
C SER A 56 -5.69 7.37 -4.86
N LYS A 57 -6.69 6.81 -5.52
CA LYS A 57 -8.08 7.28 -5.43
C LYS A 57 -8.70 6.74 -4.14
N GLN A 58 -9.07 7.65 -3.22
CA GLN A 58 -9.99 7.32 -2.13
C GLN A 58 -11.26 6.69 -2.71
N GLN A 59 -11.66 5.55 -2.18
CA GLN A 59 -12.96 5.00 -2.54
C GLN A 59 -14.04 5.95 -2.00
N GLY A 60 -14.98 6.35 -2.85
CA GLY A 60 -16.15 7.07 -2.38
C GLY A 60 -16.91 6.21 -1.37
N ASN A 61 -17.64 6.85 -0.46
CA ASN A 61 -18.56 6.23 0.50
C ASN A 61 -19.76 5.53 -0.19
N ASP A 62 -19.51 4.71 -1.22
CA ASP A 62 -20.52 3.83 -1.78
C ASP A 62 -20.78 2.72 -0.76
N ARG A 63 -21.94 2.86 -0.12
CA ARG A 63 -22.54 2.14 1.01
C ARG A 63 -22.80 0.64 0.73
N GLY A 64 -21.86 -0.06 0.10
CA GLY A 64 -22.04 -1.43 -0.39
C GLY A 64 -21.00 -2.46 0.07
N ASP A 65 -19.74 -2.06 0.30
CA ASP A 65 -18.68 -3.03 0.68
C ASP A 65 -18.17 -2.75 2.08
N LYS A 66 -18.44 -3.70 2.98
CA LYS A 66 -18.13 -3.63 4.41
C LYS A 66 -16.64 -3.90 4.75
N GLU A 67 -15.75 -3.97 3.75
CA GLU A 67 -14.31 -4.31 3.92
C GLU A 67 -13.39 -3.29 3.22
N LYS A 68 -13.78 -2.02 3.15
CA LYS A 68 -13.01 -0.99 2.44
C LYS A 68 -12.04 -0.28 3.38
N VAL A 69 -10.84 -0.84 3.52
CA VAL A 69 -9.69 -0.09 4.07
C VAL A 69 -9.31 1.07 3.17
N ASP A 70 -8.72 2.12 3.75
CA ASP A 70 -8.18 3.23 2.98
C ASP A 70 -6.88 2.80 2.26
N ARG A 71 -7.05 2.29 1.04
CA ARG A 71 -5.93 1.88 0.18
C ARG A 71 -4.96 3.01 -0.16
N THR A 72 -5.31 4.28 0.04
CA THR A 72 -4.37 5.39 -0.17
C THR A 72 -3.22 5.36 0.82
N LEU A 73 -3.42 4.76 2.00
CA LEU A 73 -2.35 4.54 2.98
C LEU A 73 -1.25 3.61 2.44
N LEU A 74 -1.57 2.69 1.53
CA LEU A 74 -0.55 1.85 0.87
C LEU A 74 0.35 2.68 -0.06
N ILE A 75 -0.22 3.68 -0.74
CA ILE A 75 0.57 4.60 -1.56
C ILE A 75 1.46 5.47 -0.67
N ARG A 76 0.92 6.01 0.42
CA ARG A 76 1.71 6.76 1.41
C ARG A 76 2.83 5.93 2.02
N ALA A 77 2.57 4.65 2.31
CA ALA A 77 3.58 3.73 2.80
C ALA A 77 4.71 3.53 1.78
N LEU A 78 4.38 3.35 0.50
CA LEU A 78 5.38 3.24 -0.57
C LEU A 78 6.19 4.53 -0.74
N GLU A 79 5.54 5.69 -0.67
CA GLU A 79 6.21 7.00 -0.73
C GLU A 79 7.23 7.14 0.40
N LYS A 80 6.81 6.88 1.64
CA LYS A 80 7.69 6.97 2.81
C LYS A 80 8.81 5.92 2.79
N LEU A 81 8.53 4.71 2.31
CA LEU A 81 9.54 3.65 2.22
C LEU A 81 10.62 3.98 1.18
N LEU A 82 10.23 4.60 0.06
CA LEU A 82 11.10 5.00 -1.05
C LEU A 82 11.67 6.42 -0.92
N ASP A 83 11.40 7.12 0.18
CA ASP A 83 11.79 8.51 0.43
C ASP A 83 11.35 9.45 -0.71
N VAL A 84 10.14 9.21 -1.22
CA VAL A 84 9.49 10.10 -2.20
C VAL A 84 8.94 11.31 -1.48
N ASP A 85 9.36 12.48 -1.95
CA ASP A 85 8.87 13.77 -1.48
C ASP A 85 7.34 13.86 -1.54
N ALA A 86 6.72 14.36 -0.46
CA ALA A 86 5.28 14.40 -0.29
C ALA A 86 4.59 15.34 -1.31
N ASP A 87 5.23 16.45 -1.67
CA ASP A 87 4.71 17.40 -2.67
C ASP A 87 4.76 16.82 -4.09
N THR A 88 5.68 15.89 -4.31
CA THR A 88 5.82 15.16 -5.57
C THR A 88 4.77 14.05 -5.66
N GLY A 89 4.71 13.18 -4.67
CA GLY A 89 3.88 11.98 -4.68
C GLY A 89 4.34 10.92 -5.70
N LEU A 90 3.95 9.67 -5.48
CA LEU A 90 4.45 8.51 -6.21
C LEU A 90 4.11 8.57 -7.70
N PHE A 91 2.93 9.09 -8.05
CA PHE A 91 2.50 9.20 -9.45
C PHE A 91 3.41 10.13 -10.25
N LYS A 92 3.70 11.32 -9.73
CA LYS A 92 4.57 12.30 -10.39
C LYS A 92 6.01 11.80 -10.41
N TYR A 93 6.48 11.22 -9.32
CA TYR A 93 7.82 10.63 -9.21
C TYR A 93 8.10 9.60 -10.32
N VAL A 94 7.13 8.71 -10.58
CA VAL A 94 7.23 7.73 -11.67
C VAL A 94 7.11 8.40 -13.05
N SER A 95 6.18 9.35 -13.20
CA SER A 95 5.93 10.05 -14.48
C SER A 95 7.12 10.87 -14.97
N MET A 96 7.97 11.36 -14.05
CA MET A 96 9.18 12.11 -14.37
C MET A 96 10.31 11.24 -14.97
N LYS A 97 10.25 9.90 -14.85
CA LYS A 97 11.27 9.00 -15.39
C LYS A 97 11.08 8.82 -16.88
N LYS A 98 11.96 9.43 -17.68
CA LYS A 98 11.86 9.41 -19.16
C LYS A 98 12.66 8.27 -19.78
N GLY A 99 13.82 7.91 -19.21
CA GLY A 99 14.68 6.86 -19.75
C GLY A 99 14.14 5.44 -19.54
N VAL A 100 14.39 4.54 -20.49
CA VAL A 100 13.99 3.12 -20.38
C VAL A 100 14.62 2.45 -19.16
N SER A 101 15.90 2.72 -18.90
CA SER A 101 16.61 2.21 -17.72
C SER A 101 16.01 2.74 -16.42
N GLU A 102 15.73 4.05 -16.36
CA GLU A 102 15.09 4.67 -15.19
C GLU A 102 13.70 4.12 -14.92
N LYS A 103 12.89 3.94 -15.97
CA LYS A 103 11.54 3.34 -15.88
C LYS A 103 11.60 1.90 -15.37
N ARG A 104 12.58 1.11 -15.81
CA ARG A 104 12.79 -0.26 -15.29
C ARG A 104 13.23 -0.24 -13.84
N LYS A 105 14.18 0.62 -13.48
CA LYS A 105 14.69 0.77 -12.11
C LYS A 105 13.57 1.18 -11.15
N VAL A 106 12.81 2.22 -11.46
CA VAL A 106 11.71 2.69 -10.60
C VAL A 106 10.62 1.64 -10.45
N LYS A 107 10.29 0.91 -11.52
CA LYS A 107 9.32 -0.20 -11.45
C LYS A 107 9.83 -1.33 -10.56
N GLU A 108 11.13 -1.66 -10.64
CA GLU A 108 11.72 -2.66 -9.75
C GLU A 108 11.79 -2.20 -8.29
N ASP A 109 12.16 -0.95 -8.03
CA ASP A 109 12.23 -0.41 -6.68
C ASP A 109 10.83 -0.40 -6.02
N ILE A 110 9.79 0.03 -6.73
CA ILE A 110 8.39 -0.03 -6.24
C ILE A 110 7.94 -1.48 -6.03
N LYS A 111 8.33 -2.41 -6.91
CA LYS A 111 8.01 -3.83 -6.74
C LYS A 111 8.69 -4.40 -5.48
N ASN A 112 9.96 -4.09 -5.26
CA ASN A 112 10.69 -4.54 -4.07
C ASN A 112 10.07 -3.95 -2.79
N ALA A 113 9.74 -2.65 -2.79
CA ALA A 113 9.05 -1.99 -1.68
C ALA A 113 7.67 -2.59 -1.39
N SER A 114 6.88 -2.89 -2.43
CA SER A 114 5.57 -3.55 -2.27
C SER A 114 5.69 -4.93 -1.64
N ILE A 115 6.73 -5.68 -2.00
CA ILE A 115 7.01 -7.00 -1.43
C ILE A 115 7.46 -6.86 0.03
N ALA A 116 8.33 -5.90 0.33
CA ALA A 116 8.78 -5.63 1.69
C ALA A 116 7.60 -5.25 2.62
N LEU A 117 6.68 -4.38 2.17
CA LEU A 117 5.44 -4.08 2.91
C LEU A 117 4.60 -5.34 3.14
N LYS A 118 4.38 -6.14 2.09
CA LYS A 118 3.62 -7.40 2.22
C LYS A 118 4.26 -8.37 3.21
N LEU A 119 5.58 -8.47 3.24
CA LEU A 119 6.29 -9.33 4.19
C LEU A 119 6.24 -8.76 5.61
N ALA A 120 6.41 -7.44 5.78
CA ALA A 120 6.29 -6.76 7.07
C ALA A 120 4.89 -6.94 7.67
N MET A 121 3.84 -6.93 6.86
CA MET A 121 2.46 -7.23 7.29
C MET A 121 2.28 -8.62 7.92
N ASN A 122 3.21 -9.57 7.73
CA ASN A 122 3.15 -10.88 8.38
C ASN A 122 3.49 -10.84 9.88
N LEU A 123 4.09 -9.74 10.35
CA LEU A 123 4.46 -9.56 11.76
C LEU A 123 3.30 -9.06 12.64
N TYR A 124 2.15 -8.77 12.02
CA TYR A 124 0.97 -8.24 12.71
C TYR A 124 -0.15 -9.29 12.80
N SER A 125 -0.88 -9.24 13.91
CA SER A 125 -2.15 -9.93 14.07
C SER A 125 -3.22 -9.30 13.18
N LEU A 126 -4.11 -10.12 12.64
CA LEU A 126 -5.15 -9.65 11.73
C LEU A 126 -6.47 -9.44 12.47
N SER A 127 -7.03 -8.23 12.35
CA SER A 127 -8.40 -7.95 12.73
C SER A 127 -9.32 -8.00 11.50
N GLU A 128 -10.55 -8.46 11.70
CA GLU A 128 -11.64 -8.10 10.79
C GLU A 128 -12.04 -6.68 11.22
N GLY A 129 -11.92 -5.70 10.32
CA GLY A 129 -12.11 -4.27 10.63
C GLY A 129 -13.42 -3.98 11.38
N GLU A 130 -13.51 -2.82 12.03
CA GLU A 130 -14.64 -2.47 12.89
C GLU A 130 -15.97 -2.78 12.20
N LYS A 131 -16.67 -3.82 12.69
CA LYS A 131 -18.08 -4.02 12.36
C LYS A 131 -18.79 -2.80 12.91
N SER A 132 -19.26 -1.91 12.04
CA SER A 132 -20.25 -0.93 12.43
C SER A 132 -21.46 -1.72 12.95
N GLU A 133 -21.54 -1.91 14.27
CA GLU A 133 -22.74 -2.42 14.92
C GLU A 133 -23.85 -1.45 14.54
N GLY A 134 -24.71 -1.89 13.62
CA GLY A 134 -25.94 -1.20 13.35
C GLY A 134 -26.72 -1.14 14.65
N LYS A 135 -26.78 0.05 15.26
CA LYS A 135 -27.78 0.34 16.29
C LYS A 135 -29.12 -0.08 15.71
N LYS A 136 -29.67 -1.18 16.23
CA LYS A 136 -31.10 -1.42 16.16
C LYS A 136 -31.71 -0.35 17.06
N ASP A 137 -32.12 0.75 16.46
CA ASP A 137 -33.04 1.67 17.11
C ASP A 137 -34.38 0.92 17.20
N GLU A 138 -34.58 0.23 18.32
CA GLU A 138 -35.90 -0.13 18.81
C GLU A 138 -36.47 1.09 19.55
N GLN A 139 -37.42 1.78 18.90
CA GLN A 139 -38.55 2.46 19.55
C GLN A 139 -39.62 2.85 18.53
#